data_AF-A0A536HIR5-F1
#
_entry.id   AF-A0A536HIR5-F1
#
_cell.length_a   1.000
_cell.length_b   1.000
_cell.length_c   1.000
_cell.angle_alpha   90.00
_cell.angle_beta   90.00
_cell.angle_gamma   90.00
#
_symmetry.space_group_name_H-M   'P 1'
#
loop_
_entity.id
_entity.type
_entity.pdbx_description
1 polymer ?
#
loop_
_entity_poly.entity_id
_entity_poly.type
_entity_poly.pdbx_seq_one_letter_code
_entity_poly.pdbx_strand_id
1 'polypeptide(L)' 'METNINGTYFQEGDRVRVKRTREQGIINAADGGVVYVLMDETNETRLFSAYIDEDAYIELMAPEEANPQRKDSRR' A
#
# COMPACT_ATOMS: atom_id res chain seq x y z
N MET A 1 10.31 1.12 9.34
CA MET A 1 10.39 0.23 8.16
C MET A 1 10.30 -1.19 8.67
N GLU A 2 9.54 -2.03 7.99
CA GLU A 2 9.29 -3.43 8.36
C GLU A 2 9.40 -4.34 7.14
N THR A 3 9.71 -5.61 7.35
CA THR A 3 9.95 -6.57 6.26
C THR A 3 9.21 -7.87 6.55
N ASN A 4 8.46 -8.39 5.58
CA ASN A 4 7.84 -9.70 5.74
C ASN A 4 8.81 -10.85 5.44
N ILE A 5 8.37 -12.08 5.74
CA ILE A 5 9.15 -13.30 5.49
C ILE A 5 9.54 -13.51 4.02
N ASN A 6 8.80 -12.90 3.09
CA ASN A 6 9.05 -12.94 1.66
C ASN A 6 10.06 -11.87 1.20
N GLY A 7 10.63 -11.10 2.12
CA GLY A 7 11.54 -9.99 1.79
C GLY A 7 10.84 -8.78 1.18
N THR A 8 9.51 -8.67 1.29
CA THR A 8 8.77 -7.46 0.91
C THR A 8 8.96 -6.42 1.99
N TYR A 9 9.43 -5.25 1.56
CA TYR A 9 9.74 -4.12 2.43
C TYR A 9 8.58 -3.13 2.46
N PHE A 10 8.16 -2.74 3.67
CA PHE A 10 7.13 -1.74 3.91
C PHE A 10 7.73 -0.57 4.71
N GLN A 11 7.51 0.65 4.21
CA GLN A 11 7.99 1.87 4.85
C GLN A 11 6.90 2.93 4.89
N GLU A 12 7.07 3.89 5.80
CA GLU A 12 6.20 5.06 5.87
C GLU A 12 6.16 5.78 4.51
N GLY A 13 4.96 6.18 4.09
CA GLY A 13 4.71 6.79 2.78
C GLY A 13 4.36 5.81 1.66
N ASP A 14 4.54 4.49 1.86
CA ASP A 14 4.18 3.51 0.83
C ASP A 14 2.68 3.48 0.57
N ARG A 15 2.32 3.42 -0.71
CA ARG A 15 0.95 3.21 -1.15
C ARG A 15 0.60 1.74 -1.05
N VAL A 16 -0.50 1.43 -0.39
CA VAL A 16 -0.95 0.04 -0.19
C VAL A 16 -2.40 -0.12 -0.53
N ARG A 17 -2.77 -1.37 -0.83
CA ARG A 17 -4.14 -1.79 -1.04
C ARG A 17 -4.48 -2.96 -0.14
N VAL A 18 -5.66 -2.92 0.47
CA VAL A 18 -6.21 -4.07 1.20
C VAL A 18 -6.64 -5.14 0.19
N LYS A 19 -6.07 -6.35 0.27
CA LYS A 19 -6.30 -7.43 -0.72
C LYS A 19 -7.78 -7.78 -0.89
N ARG A 20 -8.53 -7.80 0.23
CA ARG A 20 -9.94 -8.23 0.28
C ARG A 20 -10.91 -7.17 -0.23
N THR A 21 -10.79 -5.93 0.23
CA THR A 21 -11.75 -4.85 -0.06
C THR A 21 -11.33 -3.99 -1.25
N ARG A 22 -10.05 -4.07 -1.66
CA ARG A 22 -9.42 -3.20 -2.65
C ARG A 22 -9.35 -1.72 -2.25
N GLU A 23 -9.71 -1.40 -1.01
CA GLU A 23 -9.52 -0.07 -0.44
C GLU A 23 -8.04 0.28 -0.38
N GLN A 24 -7.74 1.55 -0.56
CA GLN A 24 -6.39 2.07 -0.65
C GLN A 24 -6.05 2.94 0.55
N GLY A 25 -4.75 3.07 0.81
CA GLY A 25 -4.24 3.93 1.85
C GLY A 25 -2.73 4.10 1.77
N ILE A 26 -2.20 4.83 2.74
CA ILE A 26 -0.76 5.13 2.87
C ILE A 26 -0.27 4.61 4.22
N ILE A 27 0.89 3.96 4.24
CA ILE A 27 1.54 3.56 5.49
C ILE A 27 1.97 4.82 6.25
N ASN A 28 1.45 5.00 7.46
CA ASN A 28 1.76 6.12 8.35
C ASN A 28 2.83 5.76 9.40
N ALA A 29 2.92 4.49 9.79
CA ALA A 29 3.94 4.01 10.71
C ALA A 29 4.16 2.50 10.55
N ALA A 30 5.32 2.04 11.01
CA ALA A 30 5.68 0.63 11.04
C ALA A 30 6.46 0.34 12.33
N ASP A 31 5.99 -0.61 13.14
CA ASP A 31 6.60 -0.97 14.43
C ASP A 31 6.24 -2.41 14.83
N GLY A 32 7.22 -3.17 15.30
CA GLY A 32 7.04 -4.49 15.89
C GLY A 32 6.43 -5.54 14.94
N GLY A 33 6.72 -5.48 13.64
CA GLY A 33 6.13 -6.38 12.64
C GLY A 33 4.67 -6.05 12.28
N VAL A 34 4.21 -4.85 12.63
CA VAL A 34 2.90 -4.31 12.28
C VAL A 34 3.07 -3.00 11.51
N VAL A 35 2.26 -2.80 10.47
CA VAL A 35 2.13 -1.50 9.80
C VAL A 35 0.76 -0.89 10.04
N TYR A 36 0.76 0.44 10.14
CA TYR A 36 -0.41 1.26 10.33
C TYR A 36 -0.70 2.05 9.06
N VAL A 37 -1.88 1.89 8.51
CA VAL A 37 -2.31 2.45 7.22
C VAL A 37 -3.40 3.50 7.47
N LEU A 38 -3.25 4.68 6.85
CA LEU A 38 -4.29 5.69 6.74
C LEU A 38 -5.06 5.47 5.44
N MET A 39 -6.36 5.20 5.55
CA MET A 39 -7.23 4.90 4.41
C MET A 39 -7.73 6.17 3.71
N ASP A 40 -7.92 6.14 2.39
CA ASP A 40 -8.27 7.34 1.60
C ASP A 40 -9.76 7.72 1.65
N GLU A 41 -10.66 6.73 1.57
CA GLU A 41 -12.08 6.97 1.30
C GLU A 41 -12.97 6.99 2.55
N THR A 42 -12.48 6.53 3.70
CA THR A 42 -13.28 6.53 4.91
C THR A 42 -13.25 7.93 5.55
N ASN A 43 -14.41 8.58 5.61
CA ASN A 43 -14.67 9.94 6.15
C ASN A 43 -14.19 10.18 7.61
N GLU A 44 -13.75 9.12 8.28
CA GLU A 44 -12.99 9.18 9.52
C GLU A 44 -11.66 8.49 9.22
N THR A 45 -10.54 9.12 9.55
CA THR A 45 -9.19 8.58 9.33
C THR A 45 -9.03 7.27 10.12
N ARG A 46 -9.51 6.16 9.56
CA ARG A 46 -9.46 4.85 10.20
C ARG A 46 -8.05 4.35 10.07
N LEU A 47 -7.40 4.19 11.21
CA LEU A 47 -6.10 3.53 11.31
C LEU A 47 -6.32 2.03 11.14
N PHE A 48 -5.83 1.48 10.04
CA PHE A 48 -5.85 0.04 9.79
C PHE A 48 -4.48 -0.54 10.14
N SER A 49 -4.44 -1.51 11.07
CA SER A 49 -3.21 -2.23 11.41
C SER A 49 -3.18 -3.60 10.73
N ALA A 50 -2.08 -3.93 10.08
CA ALA A 50 -1.84 -5.28 9.54
C ALA A 50 -0.51 -5.84 10.01
N TYR A 51 -0.53 -7.13 10.36
CA TYR A 51 0.69 -7.92 10.58
C TYR A 51 1.44 -8.10 9.27
N ILE A 52 2.76 -8.06 9.39
CA ILE A 52 3.70 -8.24 8.29
C ILE A 52 4.15 -9.71 8.29
N ASP A 53 3.35 -10.54 7.64
CA ASP A 53 3.61 -11.97 7.44
C ASP A 53 3.39 -12.38 5.96
N GLU A 54 3.47 -13.68 5.67
CA GLU A 54 3.29 -14.24 4.32
C GLU A 54 1.90 -13.92 3.74
N ASP A 55 0.89 -13.87 4.61
CA ASP A 55 -0.52 -13.71 4.28
C ASP A 55 -1.04 -12.30 4.59
N ALA A 56 -0.14 -11.31 4.66
CA ALA A 56 -0.46 -9.94 5.02
C ALA A 56 -1.71 -9.44 4.27
N TYR A 57 -2.64 -8.82 5.00
CA TYR A 57 -3.92 -8.36 4.45
C TYR A 57 -3.79 -7.25 3.41
N ILE A 58 -2.60 -6.68 3.27
CA ILE A 58 -2.27 -5.59 2.36
C ILE A 58 -1.19 -6.00 1.35
N GLU A 59 -1.12 -5.26 0.26
CA GLU A 59 -0.07 -5.37 -0.75
C GLU A 59 0.39 -3.98 -1.20
N LEU A 60 1.67 -3.86 -1.57
CA LEU A 60 2.22 -2.61 -2.11
C LEU A 60 1.58 -2.30 -3.46
N MET A 61 1.29 -1.03 -3.68
CA MET A 61 0.94 -0.52 -5.00
C MET A 61 2.20 0.02 -5.68
N ALA A 62 2.40 -0.35 -6.95
CA ALA A 62 3.45 0.25 -7.75
C ALA A 62 3.25 1.78 -7.84
N PRO A 63 4.32 2.59 -7.83
CA PRO A 63 4.22 4.02 -8.08
C PRO A 63 3.58 4.27 -9.44
N GLU A 64 2.73 5.29 -9.52
CA GLU A 64 1.92 5.63 -10.69
C GLU A 64 2.76 6.30 -11.81
N GLU A 65 3.92 5.74 -12.17
CA GLU A 65 4.69 6.10 -13.37
C GLU A 65 5.30 4.79 -13.93
N ALA A 66 4.94 4.26 -15.11
CA ALA A 66 4.52 4.88 -16.35
C ALA A 66 3.51 4.00 -17.10
N ASN A 67 2.41 4.60 -17.57
CA ASN A 67 1.59 4.04 -18.64
C ASN A 67 2.14 4.53 -19.99
N PRO A 68 2.85 3.72 -20.80
CA PRO A 68 3.38 4.14 -22.10
C PRO A 68 2.32 4.24 -23.22
N GLN A 69 1.01 4.12 -22.93
CA GLN A 69 -0.05 4.24 -23.95
C GLN A 69 -0.58 5.67 -24.10
N ARG A 70 0.30 6.59 -24.48
CA ARG A 70 -0.06 7.73 -25.34
C ARG A 70 0.95 7.83 -26.48
N LYS A 71 0.85 6.91 -27.45
CA LYS A 71 1.37 7.21 -28.78
C LYS A 71 0.42 8.21 -29.41
N ASP A 72 0.93 9.42 -29.62
CA ASP A 72 0.31 10.47 -30.41
C ASP A 72 -0.26 9.90 -31.72
N SER A 73 -1.59 9.81 -31.77
CA SER A 73 -2.31 9.83 -33.03
C SER A 73 -2.58 11.30 -33.37
N ARG A 74 -1.57 11.99 -33.89
CA ARG A 74 -1.77 13.22 -34.68
C ARG A 74 -1.31 12.98 -36.11
N ARG A 75 -2.24 13.35 -36.99
CA ARG A 75 -2.22 13.32 -38.45
C ARG A 75 -0.98 13.94 -39.06
#